data_AF-A0A1I4UZJ6-F1
#
_entry.id   AF-A0A1I4UZJ6-F1
#
_cell.length_a   1.000
_cell.length_b   1.000
_cell.length_c   1.000
_cell.angle_alpha   90.00
_cell.angle_beta   90.00
_cell.angle_gamma   90.00
#
_symmetry.space_group_name_H-M   'P 1'
#
loop_
_entity.id
_entity.type
_entity.pdbx_description
1 polymer ?
#
loop_
_entity_poly.entity_id
_entity_poly.type
_entity_poly.pdbx_seq_one_letter_code
_entity_poly.pdbx_strand_id
1 'polypeptide(L)' 'MSPDSPARGSVRSADDLNDRIRALWRHAGASLSAQERAEYELLVVQWAAATRGDVIEAA' A
#
# COMPACT_ATOMS: atom_id res chain seq x y z
N MET A 1 1.15 -30.31 -2.24
CA MET A 1 2.16 -29.23 -2.28
C MET A 1 1.56 -28.11 -3.11
N SER A 2 0.95 -27.12 -2.44
CA SER A 2 0.41 -25.94 -3.11
C SER A 2 1.59 -25.00 -3.42
N PRO A 3 1.74 -24.48 -4.64
CA PRO A 3 2.65 -23.39 -4.90
C PRO A 3 2.02 -22.13 -4.31
N ASP A 4 2.40 -21.77 -3.08
CA ASP A 4 2.20 -20.43 -2.56
C ASP A 4 3.13 -19.51 -3.36
N SER A 5 2.70 -19.18 -4.57
CA SER A 5 3.26 -18.05 -5.29
C SER A 5 2.65 -16.84 -4.60
N PRO A 6 3.42 -16.03 -3.83
CA PRO A 6 2.89 -14.75 -3.41
C PRO A 6 2.57 -14.05 -4.72
N ALA A 7 1.29 -13.80 -4.96
CA ALA A 7 0.82 -13.05 -6.09
C ALA A 7 1.64 -11.77 -6.09
N ARG A 8 2.64 -11.70 -6.97
CA ARG A 8 3.44 -10.49 -7.16
C ARG A 8 2.42 -9.46 -7.57
N GLY A 9 2.14 -8.57 -6.61
CA GLY A 9 0.99 -7.68 -6.58
C GLY A 9 0.68 -7.20 -7.98
N SER A 10 -0.54 -7.48 -8.40
CA SER A 10 -1.11 -6.80 -9.56
C SER A 10 -0.78 -5.32 -9.42
N VAL A 11 -0.20 -4.77 -10.49
CA VAL A 11 0.39 -3.43 -10.57
C VAL A 11 -0.45 -2.43 -9.75
N ARG A 12 0.02 -2.09 -8.54
CA ARG A 12 -0.55 -1.05 -7.65
C ARG A 12 -2.06 -1.16 -7.35
N SER A 13 -2.56 -2.33 -6.93
CA SER A 13 -3.90 -2.38 -6.32
C SER A 13 -3.93 -1.61 -4.99
N ALA A 14 -5.10 -1.07 -4.61
CA ALA A 14 -5.26 -0.35 -3.36
C ALA A 14 -4.86 -1.19 -2.12
N ASP A 15 -5.11 -2.50 -2.12
CA ASP A 15 -4.70 -3.39 -1.03
C ASP A 15 -3.17 -3.48 -0.86
N ASP A 16 -2.41 -3.53 -1.94
CA ASP A 16 -0.94 -3.63 -1.90
C ASP A 16 -0.32 -2.35 -1.30
N LEU A 17 -0.85 -1.19 -1.70
CA LEU A 17 -0.44 0.11 -1.16
C LEU A 17 -0.79 0.23 0.33
N ASN A 18 -1.96 -0.29 0.74
CA ASN A 18 -2.38 -0.31 2.13
C ASN A 18 -1.48 -1.21 2.99
N ASP A 19 -1.09 -2.38 2.49
CA ASP A 19 -0.17 -3.27 3.18
C ASP A 19 1.23 -2.68 3.33
N ARG A 20 1.69 -1.91 2.33
CA ARG A 20 2.95 -1.18 2.41
C ARG A 20 2.90 -0.05 3.44
N ILE A 21 1.79 0.68 3.53
CA ILE A 21 1.56 1.67 4.60
C ILE A 21 1.62 0.98 5.97
N ARG A 22 0.96 -0.17 6.14
CA ARG A 22 1.01 -0.93 7.40
C ARG A 22 2.41 -1.45 7.73
N ALA A 23 3.17 -1.91 6.74
CA ALA A 23 4.54 -2.36 6.92
C ALA A 23 5.44 -1.22 7.40
N LEU A 24 5.30 -0.03 6.82
CA LEU A 24 6.03 1.17 7.22
C LEU A 24 5.79 1.50 8.71
N TRP A 25 4.53 1.50 9.14
CA TRP A 25 4.19 1.72 10.55
C TRP A 25 4.71 0.64 11.50
N ARG A 26 4.73 -0.63 11.07
CA ARG A 26 5.33 -1.72 11.86
C ARG A 26 6.83 -1.54 12.07
N HIS A 27 7.54 -0.96 11.10
CA HIS A 27 8.98 -0.69 11.22
C HIS A 27 9.30 0.58 12.02
N ALA A 28 8.50 1.64 11.86
CA ALA A 28 8.73 2.92 12.54
C ALA A 28 8.37 2.92 14.04
N GLY A 29 7.57 1.94 14.49
CA GLY A 29 7.14 1.83 15.88
C GLY A 29 6.11 2.90 16.25
N ALA A 30 6.52 3.94 16.98
CA ALA A 30 5.61 4.97 17.50
C ALA A 30 5.48 6.21 16.59
N SER A 31 6.51 6.51 15.78
CA SER A 31 6.51 7.70 14.93
C SER A 31 7.41 7.53 13.71
N LEU A 32 6.94 8.00 12.56
CA LEU A 32 7.73 8.05 11.33
C LEU A 32 8.82 9.13 11.42
N SER A 33 10.05 8.78 11.03
CA SER A 33 11.10 9.75 10.72
C SER A 33 10.70 10.66 9.55
N ALA A 34 11.47 11.72 9.30
CA ALA A 34 11.20 12.62 8.17
C ALA A 34 11.20 11.90 6.81
N GLN A 35 12.07 10.91 6.63
CA GLN A 35 12.14 10.12 5.40
C GLN A 35 10.96 9.16 5.28
N GLU A 36 10.61 8.45 6.35
CA GLU A 36 9.45 7.55 6.36
C GLU A 36 8.14 8.33 6.20
N ARG A 37 8.06 9.55 6.71
CA ARG A 37 6.91 10.44 6.50
C ARG A 37 6.72 10.78 5.02
N ALA A 38 7.79 11.12 4.31
CA ALA A 38 7.72 11.39 2.89
C ALA A 38 7.28 10.15 2.09
N GLU A 39 7.76 8.96 2.48
CA GLU A 39 7.30 7.70 1.88
C GLU A 39 5.83 7.43 2.19
N TYR A 40 5.39 7.64 3.43
CA TYR A 40 3.99 7.50 3.85
C TYR A 40 3.07 8.40 3.03
N GLU A 41 3.41 9.68 2.87
CA GLU A 41 2.62 10.64 2.09
C GLU A 41 2.47 10.20 0.64
N LEU A 42 3.56 9.73 0.02
CA LEU A 42 3.53 9.20 -1.34
C LEU A 42 2.65 7.94 -1.45
N LEU A 43 2.74 7.03 -0.47
CA LEU A 43 1.93 5.82 -0.45
C LEU A 43 0.44 6.15 -0.26
N VAL A 44 0.09 7.11 0.59
CA VAL A 44 -1.30 7.56 0.80
C VAL A 44 -1.89 8.19 -0.45
N VAL A 45 -1.12 9.04 -1.16
CA VAL A 45 -1.57 9.64 -2.43
C VAL A 45 -1.84 8.56 -3.48
N GLN A 46 -0.92 7.60 -3.62
CA GLN A 46 -1.10 6.49 -4.54
C GLN A 46 -2.29 5.61 -4.15
N TRP A 47 -2.46 5.35 -2.85
CA TRP A 47 -3.57 4.53 -2.34
C TRP A 47 -4.91 5.20 -2.65
N ALA A 48 -5.04 6.49 -2.36
CA ALA A 48 -6.26 7.24 -2.67
C ALA A 48 -6.58 7.25 -4.17
N ALA A 49 -5.56 7.35 -5.03
CA ALA A 49 -5.73 7.27 -6.48
C ALA A 49 -6.20 5.87 -6.92
N ALA A 50 -5.60 4.80 -6.37
CA ALA A 50 -5.98 3.42 -6.66
C ALA A 50 -7.39 3.11 -6.17
N THR A 51 -7.74 3.47 -4.93
CA THR A 51 -9.10 3.29 -4.39
C THR A 51 -10.15 3.99 -5.23
N ARG A 52 -9.85 5.20 -5.75
CA ARG A 52 -10.79 5.91 -6.62
C ARG A 52 -10.93 5.25 -8.00
N GLY A 53 -9.87 4.63 -8.52
CA GLY A 53 -9.90 3.86 -9.76
C GLY A 53 -10.68 2.55 -9.61
N ASP A 54 -10.43 1.79 -8.54
CA ASP A 54 -11.10 0.53 -8.24
C ASP A 54 -12.61 0.72 -8.01
N VAL A 55 -13.02 1.83 -7.39
CA VAL A 55 -14.45 2.15 -7.19
C VAL A 55 -15.20 2.36 -8.51
N ILE A 56 -14.52 2.74 -9.60
CA ILE A 56 -15.16 2.96 -10.91
C ILE A 56 -15.37 1.65 -11.67
N GLU A 57 -14.55 0.62 -11.46
CA GLU A 57 -14.78 -0.72 -12.05
C GLU A 57 -15.77 -1.58 -11.27
N ALA A 58 -16.05 -1.26 -10.00
CA ALA A 58 -16.90 -2.07 -9.13
C ALA A 58 -18.41 -1.72 -9.16
N ALA A 59 -18.89 -0.94 -10.14
CA ALA A 59 -20.28 -0.44 -10.19
C ALA A 59 -21.13 -1.05 -11.34
#